data_AF-A0A6C0DU48-F1
#
_entry.id   AF-A0A6C0DU48-F1
#
_cell.length_a   1.000
_cell.length_b   1.000
_cell.length_c   1.000
_cell.angle_alpha   90.00
_cell.angle_beta   90.00
_cell.angle_gamma   90.00
#
_symmetry.space_group_name_H-M   'P 1'
#
loop_
_entity.id
_entity.type
_entity.pdbx_description
1 polymer ?
#
loop_
_entity_poly.entity_id
_entity_poly.type
_entity_poly.pdbx_seq_one_letter_code
_entity_poly.pdbx_strand_id
1 'polypeptide(L)'
;MSIEEQLVAEIKPYINKGNLDGLKEQWLEYYLETDFGCAIAWDYIFQKVYLHAALKKQKAICEWLDTVFTEFDTIQQIALRQMFSYARYLLNK
;
A
#
# COMPACT_ATOMS: atom_id res chain seq x y z
N MET A 1 4.40 -15.74 -10.69
CA MET A 1 4.43 -14.64 -9.72
C MET A 1 4.01 -13.41 -10.49
N SER A 2 2.91 -12.77 -10.13
CA SER A 2 2.48 -11.56 -10.83
C SER A 2 3.38 -10.37 -10.49
N ILE A 3 3.35 -9.32 -11.30
CA ILE A 3 4.12 -8.09 -11.02
C ILE A 3 3.70 -7.49 -9.67
N GLU A 4 2.41 -7.55 -9.31
CA GLU A 4 1.91 -7.07 -8.03
C GLU A 4 2.46 -7.85 -6.85
N GLU A 5 2.63 -9.17 -6.99
CA GLU A 5 3.25 -9.99 -5.94
C GLU A 5 4.72 -9.63 -5.72
N GLN A 6 5.44 -9.30 -6.80
CA GLN A 6 6.82 -8.85 -6.76
C GLN A 6 6.92 -7.47 -6.07
N LEU A 7 6.11 -6.51 -6.50
CA LEU A 7 6.04 -5.17 -5.90
C LEU A 7 5.74 -5.23 -4.40
N VAL A 8 4.76 -6.05 -4.00
CA VAL A 8 4.45 -6.26 -2.58
C VAL A 8 5.62 -6.89 -1.82
N ALA A 9 6.35 -7.82 -2.43
CA ALA A 9 7.52 -8.45 -1.80
C ALA A 9 8.66 -7.46 -1.58
N GLU A 10 8.89 -6.54 -2.52
CA GLU A 10 9.92 -5.50 -2.47
C GLU A 10 9.58 -4.36 -1.51
N ILE A 11 8.30 -4.02 -1.39
CA ILE A 11 7.80 -2.99 -0.47
C ILE A 11 7.89 -3.43 1.01
N LYS A 12 7.62 -4.71 1.30
CA LYS A 12 7.60 -5.26 2.67
C LYS A 12 8.85 -4.96 3.50
N PRO A 13 10.08 -5.09 2.98
CA PRO A 13 11.31 -4.68 3.66
C PRO A 13 11.29 -3.24 4.20
N TYR A 14 10.78 -2.28 3.43
CA TYR A 14 10.70 -0.87 3.87
C TYR A 14 9.76 -0.70 5.05
N ILE A 15 8.59 -1.36 5.00
CA ILE A 15 7.63 -1.39 6.10
C ILE A 15 8.25 -2.03 7.34
N ASN A 16 8.91 -3.19 7.19
CA ASN A 16 9.53 -3.87 8.33
C ASN A 16 10.61 -3.02 9.02
N LYS A 17 11.30 -2.17 8.26
CA LYS A 17 12.31 -1.23 8.77
C LYS A 17 11.73 0.11 9.24
N GLY A 18 10.45 0.38 9.00
CA GLY A 18 9.84 1.69 9.25
C GLY A 18 10.41 2.81 8.36
N ASN A 19 11.02 2.45 7.23
CA ASN A 19 11.64 3.41 6.31
C ASN A 19 10.55 4.02 5.42
N LEU A 20 9.88 5.06 5.93
CA LEU A 20 8.83 5.78 5.20
C LEU A 20 9.37 6.46 3.94
N ASP A 21 10.54 7.09 4.02
CA ASP A 21 11.09 7.85 2.89
C ASP A 21 11.47 6.91 1.74
N GLY A 22 12.15 5.81 2.04
CA GLY A 22 12.45 4.79 1.02
C GLY A 22 11.19 4.13 0.45
N LEU A 23 10.12 3.99 1.25
CA LEU A 23 8.84 3.50 0.74
C LEU A 23 8.21 4.49 -0.24
N LYS A 24 8.25 5.80 0.04
CA LYS A 24 7.72 6.84 -0.85
C LYS A 24 8.47 6.88 -2.17
N GLU A 25 9.79 6.84 -2.12
CA GLU A 25 10.65 6.81 -3.31
C GLU A 25 10.30 5.61 -4.19
N GLN A 26 10.25 4.41 -3.58
CA GLN A 26 9.90 3.19 -4.31
C GLN A 26 8.47 3.21 -4.86
N TRP A 27 7.52 3.77 -4.10
CA TRP A 27 6.14 3.89 -4.55
C TRP A 27 6.01 4.81 -5.76
N LEU A 28 6.68 5.96 -5.75
CA LEU A 28 6.67 6.91 -6.87
C LEU A 28 7.34 6.34 -8.12
N GLU A 29 8.43 5.60 -7.95
CA GLU A 29 9.12 4.91 -9.04
C GLU A 29 8.17 3.92 -9.74
N TYR A 30 7.47 3.09 -8.97
CA TYR A 30 6.56 2.09 -9.52
C TYR A 30 5.20 2.64 -9.97
N TYR A 31 4.69 3.70 -9.35
CA TYR A 31 3.39 4.28 -9.72
C TYR A 31 3.36 4.77 -11.18
N LEU A 32 4.52 5.09 -11.74
CA LEU A 32 4.68 5.47 -13.14
C LEU A 32 4.87 4.27 -14.09
N GLU A 33 5.14 3.07 -13.56
CA GLU A 33 5.32 1.87 -14.37
C GLU A 33 3.98 1.30 -14.82
N THR A 34 3.95 0.83 -16.07
CA THR A 34 2.81 0.10 -16.65
C THR A 34 3.27 -1.29 -17.02
N ASP A 35 2.50 -2.32 -16.66
CA ASP A 35 2.84 -3.71 -16.97
C ASP A 35 2.33 -4.05 -18.37
N PHE A 36 3.22 -4.03 -19.38
CA PHE A 36 2.89 -4.37 -20.78
C PHE A 36 1.63 -3.68 -21.34
N GLY A 37 1.35 -2.44 -20.92
CA GLY A 37 0.17 -1.66 -21.34
C GLY A 37 -1.13 -2.00 -20.60
N CYS A 38 -1.09 -2.89 -19.61
CA CYS A 38 -2.16 -3.12 -18.65
C CYS A 38 -1.97 -2.23 -17.41
N ALA A 39 -3.09 -1.75 -16.87
CA ALA A 39 -3.10 -1.06 -15.59
C ALA A 39 -2.77 -2.06 -14.48
N ILE A 40 -1.71 -1.76 -13.71
CA ILE A 40 -1.37 -2.51 -12.49
C ILE A 40 -2.53 -2.41 -11.51
N ALA A 41 -2.88 -3.52 -10.85
CA ALA A 41 -3.91 -3.55 -9.81
C ALA A 41 -3.43 -2.86 -8.52
N TRP A 42 -3.33 -1.53 -8.55
CA TRP A 42 -2.85 -0.71 -7.44
C TRP A 42 -3.73 -0.80 -6.19
N ASP A 43 -5.02 -1.07 -6.36
CA ASP A 43 -5.94 -1.37 -5.26
C ASP A 43 -5.51 -2.63 -4.51
N TYR A 44 -5.14 -3.69 -5.23
CA TYR A 44 -4.60 -4.92 -4.63
C TYR A 44 -3.27 -4.66 -3.89
N ILE A 45 -2.34 -3.93 -4.52
CA ILE A 45 -1.04 -3.60 -3.92
C ILE A 45 -1.26 -2.78 -2.64
N PHE A 46 -2.04 -1.71 -2.73
CA PHE A 46 -2.40 -0.87 -1.58
C PHE A 46 -3.00 -1.71 -0.46
N GLN A 47 -3.88 -2.66 -0.81
CA GLN A 47 -4.53 -3.50 0.18
C GLN A 47 -3.52 -4.28 1.02
N LYS A 48 -2.55 -4.92 0.35
CA LYS A 48 -1.51 -5.73 1.00
C LYS A 48 -0.54 -4.88 1.80
N VAL A 49 -0.10 -3.75 1.25
CA VAL A 49 0.86 -2.83 1.86
C VAL A 49 0.27 -2.22 3.13
N TYR A 50 -0.96 -1.71 3.07
CA TYR A 50 -1.62 -1.07 4.20
C TYR A 50 -1.85 -2.02 5.38
N LEU A 51 -2.35 -3.23 5.11
CA LEU A 51 -2.56 -4.24 6.15
C LEU A 51 -1.23 -4.70 6.77
N HIS A 52 -0.18 -4.85 5.97
CA HIS A 52 1.15 -5.21 6.47
C HIS A 52 1.74 -4.10 7.34
N ALA A 53 1.61 -2.83 6.95
CA ALA A 53 2.01 -1.69 7.76
C ALA A 53 1.26 -1.64 9.10
N ALA A 54 -0.05 -1.86 9.08
CA ALA A 54 -0.87 -1.93 10.28
C ALA A 54 -0.44 -3.06 11.21
N LEU A 55 -0.20 -4.26 10.66
CA LEU A 55 0.29 -5.41 11.41
C LEU A 55 1.67 -5.17 12.03
N LYS A 56 2.54 -4.43 11.34
CA LYS A 56 3.89 -4.06 11.80
C LYS A 56 3.93 -2.81 12.68
N LYS A 57 2.77 -2.25 13.05
CA LYS A 57 2.66 -1.07 13.92
C LYS A 57 3.31 0.19 13.36
N GLN A 58 3.45 0.27 12.04
CA GLN A 58 4.10 1.40 11.39
C GLN A 58 3.11 2.54 11.16
N LYS A 59 2.80 3.27 12.24
CA LYS A 59 1.76 4.30 12.23
C LYS A 59 2.02 5.40 11.18
N ALA A 60 3.25 5.89 11.08
CA ALA A 60 3.63 6.93 10.12
C ALA A 60 3.43 6.46 8.66
N ILE A 61 3.67 5.17 8.39
CA ILE A 61 3.42 4.58 7.06
C ILE A 61 1.91 4.48 6.80
N CYS A 62 1.11 4.05 7.78
CA CYS A 62 -0.35 4.03 7.63
C CYS A 62 -0.91 5.45 7.41
N GLU A 63 -0.45 6.45 8.16
CA GLU A 63 -0.87 7.84 7.99
C GLU A 63 -0.52 8.40 6.61
N TRP A 64 0.63 8.02 6.05
CA TRP A 64 0.97 8.37 4.67
C TRP A 64 0.10 7.61 3.66
N LEU A 65 -0.14 6.31 3.85
CA LEU A 65 -1.02 5.54 2.97
C LEU A 65 -2.46 6.05 2.99
N ASP A 66 -2.92 6.65 4.09
CA ASP A 66 -4.21 7.33 4.14
C ASP A 66 -4.27 8.52 3.17
N THR A 67 -3.14 9.20 2.89
CA THR A 67 -3.08 10.24 1.85
C THR A 67 -3.12 9.65 0.46
N VAL A 68 -2.36 8.58 0.23
CA VAL A 68 -2.34 7.85 -1.06
C VAL A 68 -3.74 7.32 -1.41
N PHE A 69 -4.51 6.86 -0.42
CA PHE A 69 -5.90 6.44 -0.60
C PHE A 69 -6.77 7.50 -1.29
N THR A 70 -6.53 8.78 -1.02
CA THR A 70 -7.33 9.88 -1.59
C THR A 70 -7.07 10.11 -3.08
N GLU A 71 -5.99 9.55 -3.62
CA GLU A 71 -5.59 9.65 -5.03
C GLU A 71 -6.26 8.58 -5.91
N PHE A 72 -6.81 7.52 -5.31
CA PHE A 72 -7.56 6.48 -6.02
C PHE A 72 -8.90 7.02 -6.54
N ASP A 73 -9.42 6.43 -7.62
CA ASP A 73 -10.75 6.78 -8.11
C ASP A 73 -11.87 6.34 -7.14
N THR A 74 -13.07 6.89 -7.31
CA THR A 74 -14.21 6.64 -6.40
C THR A 74 -14.56 5.15 -6.26
N ILE A 75 -14.46 4.36 -7.33
CA ILE A 75 -14.78 2.93 -7.31
C ILE A 75 -13.73 2.19 -6.48
N GLN A 76 -12.46 2.48 -6.72
CA GLN A 76 -11.35 1.94 -5.95
C GLN A 76 -11.44 2.34 -4.47
N GLN A 77 -11.76 3.61 -4.17
CA GLN A 77 -11.94 4.08 -2.81
C GLN A 77 -13.08 3.34 -2.08
N ILE A 78 -14.20 3.05 -2.75
CA ILE A 78 -15.30 2.25 -2.18
C ILE A 78 -14.83 0.85 -1.84
N ALA A 79 -14.13 0.19 -2.76
CA ALA A 79 -13.63 -1.18 -2.58
C ALA A 79 -12.61 -1.27 -1.43
N LEU A 80 -11.76 -0.25 -1.28
CA LEU A 80 -10.73 -0.20 -0.25
C LEU A 80 -11.29 0.26 1.11
N ARG A 81 -12.33 1.10 1.18
CA ARG A 81 -12.82 1.68 2.45
C ARG A 81 -13.09 0.67 3.57
N GLN A 82 -13.59 -0.51 3.22
CA GLN A 82 -13.92 -1.58 4.17
C GLN A 82 -12.72 -2.08 4.99
N MET A 83 -11.49 -1.98 4.45
CA MET A 83 -10.30 -2.51 5.12
C MET A 83 -9.79 -1.64 6.26
N PHE A 84 -10.14 -0.34 6.29
CA PHE A 84 -9.63 0.61 7.26
C PHE A 84 -9.99 0.21 8.70
N SER A 85 -11.21 -0.29 8.91
CA SER A 85 -11.65 -0.79 10.21
C SER A 85 -10.76 -1.94 10.71
N TYR A 86 -10.42 -2.86 9.81
CA TYR A 86 -9.55 -4.00 10.15
C TYR A 86 -8.11 -3.56 10.38
N ALA A 87 -7.57 -2.66 9.56
CA ALA A 87 -6.24 -2.09 9.75
C ALA A 87 -6.11 -1.35 11.09
N ARG A 88 -7.11 -0.55 11.47
CA ARG A 88 -7.15 0.11 12.79
C ARG A 88 -7.18 -0.89 13.93
N TYR A 89 -7.95 -1.97 13.80
CA TYR A 89 -7.92 -3.05 14.77
C TYR A 89 -6.51 -3.67 14.87
N LEU A 90 -5.87 -3.96 13.74
CA LEU A 90 -4.51 -4.47 13.70
C LEU A 90 -3.48 -3.51 14.30
N LEU A 91 -3.62 -2.20 14.11
CA LEU A 91 -2.74 -1.18 14.71
C LEU A 91 -2.85 -1.12 16.23
N ASN A 92 -4.04 -1.34 16.78
CA ASN A 92 -4.30 -1.21 18.22
C ASN A 92 -4.18 -2.52 19.02
N LYS A 93 -4.03 -3.66 18.35
CA LYS A 93 -3.93 -4.98 18.99
C LYS A 93 -2.52 -5.35 19.45
#